data_AF-A0A060SVE4-F1
#
_entry.id   AF-A0A060SVE4-F1
#
_cell.length_a   1.000
_cell.length_b   1.000
_cell.length_c   1.000
_cell.angle_alpha   90.00
_cell.angle_beta   90.00
_cell.angle_gamma   90.00
#
_symmetry.space_group_name_H-M   'P 1'
#
loop_
_entity.id
_entity.type
_entity.pdbx_description
1 polymer ?
#
loop_
_entity_poly.entity_id
_entity_poly.type
_entity_poly.pdbx_seq_one_letter_code
_entity_poly.pdbx_strand_id
1 'polypeptide(L)'
;MYARVTAPPKDKARCKLSVIAEATAAIEEVVDPTKLAPYEKHFHPVPAPGSTVKMTSKRVGQPMHAFTATPYSEQVIKKGETDKWDYCLRRLFVLKTTPLKDAMNSLAPGATSLLKDLTGSNIPVSQRVKTTKSPREMTVADWALVLRAFNNWPFKPEELMIGDAFKELD
;
A
#
# COMPACT_ATOMS: atom_id res chain seq x y z
N MET A 1 -8.62 -10.55 3.45
CA MET A 1 -7.46 -9.78 3.96
C MET A 1 -6.16 -10.31 3.35
N TYR A 2 -5.88 -11.61 3.48
CA TYR A 2 -4.68 -12.27 2.93
C TYR A 2 -4.39 -11.93 1.46
N ALA A 3 -5.36 -12.07 0.56
CA ALA A 3 -5.20 -11.70 -0.86
C ALA A 3 -4.74 -10.25 -1.10
N ARG A 4 -5.03 -9.32 -0.18
CA ARG A 4 -4.54 -7.92 -0.27
C ARG A 4 -3.14 -7.77 0.30
N VAL A 5 -2.72 -8.59 1.24
CA VAL A 5 -1.37 -8.57 1.83
C VAL A 5 -0.36 -9.12 0.82
N THR A 6 -0.73 -10.20 0.10
CA THR A 6 0.17 -10.92 -0.81
C THR A 6 0.03 -10.53 -2.29
N ALA A 7 -0.89 -9.61 -2.63
CA ALA A 7 -1.14 -9.21 -4.01
C ALA A 7 0.13 -8.66 -4.70
N PRO A 8 0.60 -9.24 -5.81
CA PRO A 8 1.76 -8.75 -6.55
C PRO A 8 1.44 -7.51 -7.39
N PRO A 9 2.43 -6.79 -7.94
CA PRO A 9 2.19 -5.70 -8.89
C PRO A 9 1.26 -6.12 -10.03
N LYS A 10 0.42 -5.20 -10.50
CA LYS A 10 -0.66 -5.38 -11.50
C LYS A 10 -1.92 -6.09 -10.98
N ASP A 11 -1.87 -6.80 -9.86
CA ASP A 11 -3.02 -7.49 -9.31
C ASP A 11 -4.15 -6.52 -8.90
N LYS A 12 -5.41 -6.93 -9.05
CA LYS A 12 -6.57 -6.07 -8.73
C LYS A 12 -6.68 -5.77 -7.22
N ALA A 13 -6.25 -6.69 -6.37
CA ALA A 13 -6.22 -6.57 -4.92
C ALA A 13 -4.99 -5.81 -4.40
N ARG A 14 -4.01 -5.51 -5.27
CA ARG A 14 -2.83 -4.70 -4.93
C ARG A 14 -3.26 -3.33 -4.40
N CYS A 15 -2.79 -3.02 -3.20
CA CYS A 15 -3.07 -1.78 -2.50
C CYS A 15 -1.89 -1.38 -1.63
N LYS A 16 -2.02 -0.25 -0.92
CA LYS A 16 -1.03 0.21 0.07
C LYS A 16 -0.58 -0.90 1.03
N LEU A 17 -1.51 -1.72 1.54
CA LEU A 17 -1.18 -2.81 2.45
C LEU A 17 -0.24 -3.85 1.81
N SER A 18 -0.44 -4.17 0.53
CA SER A 18 0.42 -5.09 -0.20
C SER A 18 1.85 -4.57 -0.28
N VAL A 19 2.00 -3.27 -0.56
CA VAL A 19 3.32 -2.64 -0.68
C VAL A 19 4.04 -2.60 0.66
N ILE A 20 3.34 -2.24 1.74
CA ILE A 20 3.93 -2.23 3.09
C ILE A 20 4.34 -3.64 3.51
N ALA A 21 3.49 -4.65 3.28
CA ALA A 21 3.82 -6.03 3.59
C ALA A 21 5.06 -6.49 2.82
N GLU A 22 5.07 -6.33 1.49
CA GLU A 22 6.22 -6.68 0.64
C GLU A 22 7.49 -5.93 1.02
N ALA A 23 7.39 -4.68 1.48
CA ALA A 23 8.53 -3.86 1.87
C ALA A 23 9.14 -4.23 3.23
N THR A 24 8.38 -4.89 4.11
CA THR A 24 8.75 -5.05 5.52
C THR A 24 8.98 -6.49 5.95
N ALA A 25 8.33 -7.46 5.30
CA ALA A 25 8.41 -8.87 5.69
C ALA A 25 8.25 -9.83 4.50
N ALA A 26 8.85 -11.01 4.64
CA ALA A 26 8.50 -12.18 3.85
C ALA A 26 7.19 -12.76 4.40
N ILE A 27 6.20 -12.93 3.53
CA ILE A 27 4.88 -13.47 3.88
C ILE A 27 4.75 -14.87 3.28
N GLU A 28 4.56 -15.87 4.14
CA GLU A 28 4.48 -17.27 3.74
C GLU A 28 3.21 -17.93 4.27
N GLU A 29 2.52 -18.69 3.42
CA GLU A 29 1.35 -19.47 3.83
C GLU A 29 1.78 -20.65 4.70
N VAL A 30 1.19 -20.77 5.89
CA VAL A 30 1.57 -21.82 6.85
C VAL A 30 0.61 -22.99 6.82
N VAL A 31 -0.66 -22.71 6.52
CA VAL A 31 -1.72 -23.71 6.49
C VAL A 31 -2.52 -23.54 5.21
N ASP A 32 -2.66 -24.65 4.48
CA ASP A 32 -3.55 -24.75 3.32
C ASP A 32 -4.97 -24.27 3.72
N PRO A 33 -5.51 -23.22 3.07
CA PRO A 33 -6.82 -22.65 3.39
C PRO A 33 -7.95 -23.67 3.33
N THR A 34 -7.82 -24.74 2.53
CA THR A 34 -8.83 -25.79 2.44
C THR A 34 -8.96 -26.58 3.74
N LYS A 35 -7.90 -26.67 4.56
CA LYS A 35 -7.92 -27.32 5.89
C LYS A 35 -8.55 -26.45 6.96
N LEU A 36 -8.74 -25.17 6.68
CA LEU A 36 -9.44 -24.21 7.53
C LEU A 36 -10.89 -24.02 7.08
N ALA A 37 -11.31 -24.74 6.04
CA ALA A 37 -12.64 -24.68 5.46
C ALA A 37 -13.40 -26.02 5.62
N PRO A 38 -14.74 -25.99 5.78
CA PRO A 38 -15.56 -24.80 5.94
C PRO A 38 -15.43 -24.18 7.35
N TYR A 39 -15.67 -22.88 7.46
CA TYR A 39 -15.42 -22.08 8.67
C TYR A 39 -16.07 -22.67 9.93
N GLU A 40 -17.34 -23.07 9.82
CA GLU A 40 -18.19 -23.55 10.91
C GLU A 40 -17.69 -24.82 11.60
N LYS A 41 -16.75 -25.56 11.00
CA LYS A 41 -16.13 -26.74 11.60
C LYS A 41 -14.92 -26.43 12.47
N HIS A 42 -14.31 -25.25 12.29
CA HIS A 42 -13.00 -24.93 12.87
C HIS A 42 -13.02 -23.65 13.71
N PHE A 43 -13.97 -22.75 13.48
CA PHE A 43 -14.00 -21.43 14.09
C PHE A 43 -15.37 -21.11 14.71
N HIS A 44 -15.34 -20.41 15.84
CA HIS A 44 -16.51 -19.92 16.55
C HIS A 44 -16.47 -18.38 16.65
N PRO A 45 -17.62 -17.69 16.65
CA PRO A 45 -18.98 -18.23 16.62
C PRO A 45 -19.37 -18.76 15.23
N VAL A 46 -20.30 -19.72 15.17
CA VAL A 46 -20.85 -20.19 13.88
C VAL A 46 -21.75 -19.08 13.30
N PRO A 47 -21.66 -18.76 11.99
CA PRO A 47 -22.54 -17.77 11.37
C PRO A 47 -24.01 -18.15 11.53
N ALA A 48 -24.86 -17.20 11.93
CA ALA A 48 -26.29 -17.47 12.03
C ALA A 48 -26.90 -17.69 10.62
N PRO A 49 -27.76 -18.71 10.43
CA PRO A 49 -28.46 -18.92 9.17
C PRO A 49 -29.28 -17.68 8.80
N GLY A 50 -29.07 -17.14 7.59
CA GLY A 50 -29.82 -15.99 7.10
C GLY A 50 -29.39 -14.62 7.64
N SER A 51 -28.32 -14.53 8.46
CA SER A 51 -27.82 -13.24 8.91
C SER A 51 -27.03 -12.54 7.80
N THR A 52 -27.71 -11.70 7.02
CA THR A 52 -27.09 -10.61 6.27
C THR A 52 -26.64 -9.53 7.26
N VAL A 53 -25.67 -9.87 8.12
CA VAL A 53 -25.15 -8.91 9.10
C VAL A 53 -24.58 -7.72 8.34
N LYS A 54 -25.17 -6.55 8.63
CA LYS A 54 -24.81 -5.26 8.04
C LYS A 54 -23.29 -5.07 8.04
N MET A 55 -22.84 -4.32 7.05
CA MET A 55 -21.47 -4.06 6.59
C MET A 55 -20.53 -3.46 7.66
N THR A 56 -20.34 -4.16 8.76
CA THR A 56 -19.32 -3.90 9.78
C THR A 56 -18.16 -4.87 9.58
N SER A 57 -16.96 -4.45 9.95
CA SER A 57 -15.67 -5.09 9.65
C SER A 57 -15.44 -6.49 10.24
N LYS A 58 -16.45 -7.08 10.90
CA LYS A 58 -16.37 -8.38 11.57
C LYS A 58 -17.47 -9.33 11.09
N ARG A 59 -17.48 -9.65 9.78
CA ARG A 59 -18.34 -10.73 9.28
C ARG A 59 -17.83 -12.07 9.82
N VAL A 60 -18.63 -12.70 10.67
CA VAL A 60 -18.47 -14.09 11.08
C VAL A 60 -18.60 -14.98 9.82
N GLY A 61 -17.80 -16.04 9.70
CA GLY A 61 -17.87 -16.97 8.55
C GLY A 61 -16.99 -16.62 7.36
N GLN A 62 -16.10 -15.63 7.46
CA GLN A 62 -15.14 -15.35 6.39
C GLN A 62 -14.04 -16.42 6.32
N PRO A 63 -13.55 -16.78 5.12
CA PRO A 63 -12.44 -17.72 4.98
C PRO A 63 -11.20 -17.25 5.76
N MET A 64 -10.72 -18.11 6.65
CA MET A 64 -9.54 -17.84 7.49
C MET A 64 -8.27 -18.30 6.77
N HIS A 65 -7.19 -17.54 6.96
CA HIS A 65 -5.87 -17.85 6.40
C HIS A 65 -4.85 -17.70 7.51
N ALA A 66 -3.92 -18.65 7.61
CA ALA A 66 -2.79 -18.59 8.52
C ALA A 66 -1.51 -18.36 7.70
N PHE A 67 -0.76 -17.33 8.07
CA PHE A 67 0.49 -16.98 7.42
C PHE A 67 1.51 -16.53 8.45
N THR A 68 2.79 -16.72 8.13
CA THR A 68 3.91 -16.16 8.88
C THR A 68 4.37 -14.89 8.18
N ALA A 69 4.65 -13.86 8.97
CA ALA A 69 5.30 -12.65 8.48
C ALA A 69 6.66 -12.52 9.18
N THR A 70 7.74 -12.79 8.43
CA THR A 70 9.10 -12.71 8.94
C THR A 70 9.70 -11.37 8.52
N PRO A 71 9.95 -10.42 9.44
CA PRO A 71 10.52 -9.13 9.09
C PRO A 71 11.91 -9.29 8.46
N TYR A 72 12.21 -8.50 7.43
CA TYR A 72 13.55 -8.47 6.85
C TYR A 72 14.57 -7.89 7.82
N SER A 73 15.80 -8.42 7.80
CA SER A 73 16.93 -7.85 8.53
C SER A 73 17.28 -6.44 8.03
N GLU A 74 17.22 -6.24 6.71
CA GLU A 74 17.42 -4.95 6.06
C GLU A 74 16.09 -4.37 5.60
N GLN A 75 15.71 -3.23 6.18
CA GLN A 75 14.43 -2.57 5.91
C GLN A 75 14.61 -1.46 4.87
N VAL A 76 13.81 -1.50 3.79
CA VAL A 76 13.78 -0.42 2.79
C VAL A 76 13.14 0.86 3.34
N ILE A 77 12.23 0.71 4.31
CA ILE A 77 11.62 1.81 5.06
C ILE A 77 12.56 2.19 6.19
N LYS A 78 13.24 3.33 6.08
CA LYS A 78 14.18 3.78 7.12
C LYS A 78 13.43 4.30 8.34
N LYS A 79 14.13 4.29 9.50
CA LYS A 79 13.61 4.87 10.74
C LYS A 79 13.17 6.32 10.53
N GLY A 80 11.94 6.64 10.93
CA GLY A 80 11.35 7.98 10.77
C GLY A 80 10.80 8.28 9.36
N GLU A 81 10.77 7.31 8.46
CA GLU A 81 10.17 7.48 7.12
C GLU A 81 8.80 6.83 6.96
N THR A 82 8.31 6.11 7.98
CA THR A 82 7.03 5.40 7.93
C THR A 82 5.87 6.31 7.52
N ASP A 83 5.79 7.52 8.06
CA ASP A 83 4.72 8.47 7.75
C ASP A 83 4.79 8.98 6.31
N LYS A 84 6.00 9.09 5.75
CA LYS A 84 6.22 9.50 4.35
C LYS A 84 5.83 8.38 3.40
N TRP A 85 6.19 7.13 3.72
CA TRP A 85 5.71 5.95 3.02
C TRP A 85 4.19 5.88 3.05
N ASP A 86 3.59 6.04 4.24
CA ASP A 86 2.15 6.05 4.42
C ASP A 86 1.48 7.11 3.55
N TYR A 87 1.96 8.35 3.62
CA TYR A 87 1.46 9.49 2.88
C TYR A 87 1.50 9.26 1.36
N CYS A 88 2.69 8.93 0.82
CA CYS A 88 2.85 8.72 -0.62
C CYS A 88 1.95 7.59 -1.13
N LEU A 89 1.94 6.45 -0.43
CA LEU A 89 1.09 5.32 -0.80
C LEU A 89 -0.39 5.70 -0.72
N ARG A 90 -0.82 6.32 0.38
CA ARG A 90 -2.22 6.69 0.62
C ARG A 90 -2.74 7.65 -0.45
N ARG A 91 -1.96 8.66 -0.83
CA ARG A 91 -2.34 9.66 -1.84
C ARG A 91 -2.34 9.07 -3.25
N LEU A 92 -1.29 8.35 -3.64
CA LEU A 92 -1.18 7.81 -5.00
C LEU A 92 -2.10 6.60 -5.26
N PHE A 93 -2.39 5.76 -4.26
CA PHE A 93 -3.33 4.64 -4.44
C PHE A 93 -4.80 5.08 -4.62
N VAL A 94 -5.14 6.36 -4.40
CA VAL A 94 -6.44 6.91 -4.83
C VAL A 94 -6.59 6.80 -6.35
N LEU A 95 -5.51 7.09 -7.09
CA LEU A 95 -5.42 7.02 -8.55
C LEU A 95 -4.66 5.76 -9.01
N LYS A 96 -4.97 4.61 -8.41
CA LYS A 96 -4.17 3.36 -8.55
C LYS A 96 -3.98 2.83 -9.98
N THR A 97 -4.82 3.21 -10.94
CA THR A 97 -4.73 2.81 -12.35
C THR A 97 -4.25 3.93 -13.27
N THR A 98 -4.12 5.14 -12.75
CA THR A 98 -3.66 6.31 -13.52
C THR A 98 -2.14 6.25 -13.64
N PRO A 99 -1.55 6.52 -14.82
CA PRO A 99 -0.10 6.59 -14.98
C PRO A 99 0.55 7.53 -13.97
N LEU A 100 1.74 7.18 -13.47
CA LEU A 100 2.43 7.94 -12.42
C LEU A 100 2.60 9.41 -12.79
N LYS A 101 2.96 9.72 -14.04
CA LYS A 101 3.09 11.11 -14.53
C LYS A 101 1.86 11.98 -14.25
N ASP A 102 0.67 11.40 -14.34
CA ASP A 102 -0.59 12.12 -14.17
C ASP A 102 -1.06 12.04 -12.71
N ALA A 103 -0.70 10.96 -11.99
CA ALA A 103 -1.04 10.78 -10.59
C ALA A 103 -0.20 11.64 -9.62
N MET A 104 0.98 12.14 -10.02
CA MET A 104 1.90 12.86 -9.11
C MET A 104 1.25 14.05 -8.39
N ASN A 105 0.38 14.81 -9.08
CA ASN A 105 -0.32 15.95 -8.47
C ASN A 105 -1.24 15.56 -7.30
N SER A 106 -1.57 14.27 -7.15
CA SER A 106 -2.31 13.80 -5.98
C SER A 106 -1.50 13.88 -4.69
N LEU A 107 -0.16 13.92 -4.73
CA LEU A 107 0.65 14.12 -3.53
C LEU A 107 0.34 15.50 -2.95
N ALA A 108 0.78 16.55 -3.63
CA ALA A 108 0.53 17.95 -3.25
C ALA A 108 0.68 18.85 -4.49
N PRO A 109 0.23 20.13 -4.42
CA PRO A 109 0.49 21.10 -5.47
C PRO A 109 1.99 21.17 -5.83
N GLY A 110 2.31 21.16 -7.13
CA GLY A 110 3.68 21.21 -7.62
C GLY A 110 4.45 19.89 -7.62
N ALA A 111 3.84 18.78 -7.18
CA ALA A 111 4.49 17.46 -7.12
C ALA A 111 4.90 16.87 -8.49
N THR A 112 4.37 17.38 -9.60
CA THR A 112 4.86 17.03 -10.95
C THR A 112 6.32 17.41 -11.17
N SER A 113 6.86 18.37 -10.40
CA SER A 113 8.29 18.70 -10.44
C SER A 113 9.19 17.50 -10.11
N LEU A 114 8.72 16.58 -9.27
CA LEU A 114 9.42 15.33 -8.87
C LEU A 114 9.69 14.40 -10.06
N LEU A 115 8.95 14.52 -11.17
CA LEU A 115 9.18 13.70 -12.36
C LEU A 115 10.57 13.92 -12.95
N LYS A 116 11.15 15.12 -12.77
CA LYS A 116 12.53 15.42 -13.18
C LYS A 116 13.54 14.58 -12.40
N ASP A 117 13.32 14.41 -11.09
CA ASP A 117 14.18 13.62 -10.20
C ASP A 117 13.96 12.10 -10.35
N LEU A 118 12.89 11.70 -11.04
CA LEU A 118 12.55 10.29 -11.30
C LEU A 118 12.89 9.83 -12.72
N THR A 119 13.08 10.75 -13.67
CA THR A 119 13.32 10.41 -15.08
C THR A 119 14.52 11.09 -15.73
N GLY A 120 15.11 12.09 -15.06
CA GLY A 120 16.16 12.93 -15.62
C GLY A 120 17.34 12.15 -16.21
N SER A 121 17.93 12.69 -17.28
CA SER A 121 19.14 12.13 -17.92
C SER A 121 20.32 12.02 -16.95
N ASN A 122 20.32 12.85 -15.90
CA ASN A 122 21.42 12.99 -14.95
C ASN A 122 21.42 11.92 -13.85
N ILE A 123 20.42 11.04 -13.79
CA ILE A 123 20.38 9.91 -12.85
C ILE A 123 20.56 8.57 -13.58
N PRO A 124 21.23 7.58 -12.97
CA PRO A 124 21.40 6.24 -13.56
C PRO A 124 20.06 5.59 -13.89
N VAL A 125 20.03 4.76 -14.94
CA VAL A 125 18.79 4.06 -15.38
C VAL A 125 18.19 3.21 -14.26
N SER A 126 19.03 2.58 -13.42
CA SER A 126 18.59 1.80 -12.26
C SER A 126 17.85 2.62 -11.19
N GLN A 127 17.99 3.94 -11.23
CA GLN A 127 17.36 4.88 -10.29
C GLN A 127 16.20 5.66 -10.92
N ARG A 128 15.76 5.27 -12.13
CA ARG A 128 14.65 5.89 -12.84
C ARG A 128 13.38 5.06 -12.68
N VAL A 129 12.25 5.75 -12.57
CA VAL A 129 10.92 5.13 -12.58
C VAL A 129 10.28 5.33 -13.95
N LYS A 130 9.70 4.27 -14.52
CA LYS A 130 8.88 4.38 -15.73
C LYS A 130 7.58 5.10 -15.39
N THR A 131 7.43 6.34 -15.84
CA THR A 131 6.28 7.19 -15.50
C THR A 131 4.96 6.76 -16.12
N THR A 132 5.01 5.84 -17.08
CA THR A 132 3.83 5.20 -17.67
C THR A 132 3.22 4.12 -16.78
N LYS A 133 3.98 3.58 -15.81
CA LYS A 133 3.44 2.65 -14.81
C LYS A 133 2.42 3.39 -13.94
N SER A 134 1.32 2.73 -13.60
CA SER A 134 0.41 3.19 -12.55
C SER A 134 0.86 2.71 -11.16
N PRO A 135 0.39 3.33 -10.06
CA PRO A 135 0.76 2.92 -8.69
C PRO A 135 0.53 1.43 -8.38
N ARG A 136 -0.47 0.80 -9.00
CA ARG A 136 -0.74 -0.64 -8.87
C ARG A 136 0.36 -1.52 -9.48
N GLU A 137 1.09 -1.01 -10.47
CA GLU A 137 2.08 -1.76 -11.24
C GLU A 137 3.51 -1.56 -10.73
N MET A 138 3.68 -0.68 -9.74
CA MET A 138 4.97 -0.35 -9.14
C MET A 138 5.43 -1.43 -8.16
N THR A 139 6.72 -1.78 -8.24
CA THR A 139 7.42 -2.63 -7.27
C THR A 139 7.84 -1.83 -6.04
N VAL A 140 8.26 -2.49 -4.97
CA VAL A 140 8.83 -1.81 -3.79
C VAL A 140 10.04 -0.94 -4.16
N ALA A 141 10.87 -1.38 -5.12
CA ALA A 141 11.98 -0.57 -5.62
C ALA A 141 11.52 0.71 -6.33
N ASP A 142 10.46 0.64 -7.15
CA ASP A 142 9.87 1.83 -7.77
C ASP A 142 9.37 2.82 -6.68
N TRP A 143 8.73 2.31 -5.62
CA TRP A 143 8.26 3.11 -4.50
C TRP A 143 9.40 3.77 -3.71
N ALA A 144 10.48 3.04 -3.44
CA ALA A 144 11.66 3.59 -2.77
C ALA A 144 12.26 4.78 -3.55
N LEU A 145 12.24 4.74 -4.89
CA LEU A 145 12.69 5.85 -5.73
C LEU A 145 11.76 7.07 -5.65
N VAL A 146 10.43 6.85 -5.65
CA VAL A 146 9.45 7.93 -5.43
C VAL A 146 9.68 8.60 -4.09
N LEU A 147 9.95 7.82 -3.06
CA LEU A 147 10.19 8.37 -1.73
C LEU A 147 11.50 9.10 -1.58
N ARG A 148 12.55 8.64 -2.26
CA ARG A 148 13.80 9.40 -2.36
C ARG A 148 13.54 10.78 -2.96
N ALA A 149 12.78 10.85 -4.06
CA ALA A 149 12.42 12.12 -4.68
C ALA A 149 11.57 12.98 -3.72
N PHE A 150 10.56 12.38 -3.07
CA PHE A 150 9.72 13.07 -2.09
C PHE A 150 10.52 13.62 -0.90
N ASN A 151 11.49 12.86 -0.38
CA ASN A 151 12.35 13.28 0.71
C ASN A 151 13.22 14.48 0.35
N ASN A 152 13.73 14.50 -0.88
CA ASN A 152 14.59 15.57 -1.39
C ASN A 152 13.81 16.78 -1.89
N TRP A 153 12.47 16.70 -1.93
CA TRP A 153 11.62 17.77 -2.41
C TRP A 153 11.57 18.92 -1.39
N PRO A 154 12.06 20.13 -1.72
CA PRO A 154 12.07 21.25 -0.78
C PRO A 154 10.67 21.76 -0.43
N PHE A 155 9.69 21.49 -1.30
CA PHE A 155 8.30 21.95 -1.13
C PHE A 155 7.36 20.83 -0.66
N LYS A 156 7.91 19.72 -0.14
CA LYS A 156 7.07 18.64 0.41
C LYS A 156 6.24 19.15 1.59
N PRO A 157 4.99 18.70 1.75
CA PRO A 157 4.20 19.04 2.92
C PRO A 157 4.88 18.57 4.22
N GLU A 158 4.78 19.37 5.27
CA GLU A 158 5.24 19.00 6.62
C GLU A 158 4.19 18.17 7.37
N GLU A 159 2.91 18.54 7.21
CA GLU A 159 1.77 17.80 7.76
C GLU A 159 1.45 16.60 6.84
N LEU A 160 1.90 15.41 7.25
CA LEU A 160 1.71 14.17 6.49
C LEU A 160 0.54 13.31 6.97
N MET A 161 0.00 13.62 8.15
CA MET A 161 -1.11 12.89 8.73
C MET A 161 -2.45 13.39 8.17
N ILE A 162 -3.49 12.57 8.27
CA ILE A 162 -4.85 13.08 8.10
C ILE A 162 -5.19 13.76 9.43
N GLY A 163 -4.99 15.07 9.52
CA GLY A 163 -5.76 15.86 10.48
C GLY A 163 -7.22 15.85 10.03
N ASP A 164 -8.16 15.82 10.98
CA ASP A 164 -9.59 16.03 10.70
C ASP A 164 -9.75 17.41 10.04
N ALA A 165 -9.68 17.45 8.71
CA ALA A 165 -9.75 18.66 7.90
C ALA A 165 -11.18 19.21 7.75
N PHE A 166 -12.08 18.80 8.65
CA PHE A 166 -13.38 19.39 8.87
C PHE A 166 -13.48 19.79 10.34
N LYS A 167 -12.72 20.82 10.74
CA LYS A 167 -13.18 21.64 11.86
C LYS A 167 -14.41 22.37 11.34
N GLU A 168 -15.59 21.98 11.83
CA GLU A 168 -16.80 22.79 11.73
C GLU A 168 -16.43 24.21 12.20
N LEU A 169 -16.67 25.18 11.32
CA LEU A 169 -16.64 26.59 11.71
C LEU A 169 -17.90 26.82 12.55
N ASP A 170 -17.70 27.45 13.71
CA ASP A 170 -18.70 27.79 14.73
C ASP A 170 -20.03 28.33 14.17
#